data_AF-A0A7Y0J5S2-F1
#
_entry.id   AF-A0A7Y0J5S2-F1
#
_cell.length_a   1.000
_cell.length_b   1.000
_cell.length_c   1.000
_cell.angle_alpha   90.00
_cell.angle_beta   90.00
_cell.angle_gamma   90.00
#
_symmetry.space_group_name_H-M   'P 1'
#
loop_
_entity.id
_entity.type
_entity.pdbx_description
1 polymer ?
#
loop_
_entity_poly.entity_id
_entity_poly.type
_entity_poly.pdbx_seq_one_letter_code
_entity_poly.pdbx_strand_id
1 'polypeptide(L)'
;MNDTPGWSSPGSAPSDDQRPGTPWPGDAADRPAPAQPADRPGTPPAGPGVKWSKEQPPAGQWSAPTGAPADRSPGATGQTPPPPPPPPPGWGTPPAGGPGGYGPPPGPGGYGGYGAPGGYGGGPGGWGGPGYGGYGAWGGGWGGPPPAAKPGVIPLRPLGVGEILDGAVSTMRTYWRTVLGISLAVAVVTQIVLILVQRLVLGSAGTDALDDPNATTGELLRAMRSAALGSGVVFLVTLVGTVLATALLTTVTSRAVLGKQITVAEAWRDSRPRILKLFGLILLLLLIAVGVFAVGLVPGVLVSVSGSPVAGTGIAVLGVLGAGVVAIWLAVRFSLASPALMLEKQGVKKAMSRSAKLVKGAWWRVFGIQLLAALIAGIVSAVIAIPFGLVGAAMTDEGVSGVLNGTGNISWTYLLVSGVGAVIGSMIKFPISAGVTVLLYIDQRIRREALDLELARAAGVQNPGAPASGS
;
A
#
# COMPACT_ATOMS: atom_id res chain seq x y z
N MET A 1 -7.27 -29.89 -44.09
CA MET A 1 -5.84 -30.19 -44.27
C MET A 1 -5.15 -29.72 -43.01
N ASN A 2 -4.53 -30.64 -42.29
CA ASN A 2 -4.01 -30.43 -40.95
C ASN A 2 -2.50 -30.07 -40.99
N ASP A 3 -1.90 -30.08 -39.80
CA ASP A 3 -0.51 -30.47 -39.52
C ASP A 3 0.54 -29.35 -39.34
N THR A 4 0.60 -28.89 -38.09
CA THR A 4 1.87 -28.87 -37.32
C THR A 4 1.91 -30.15 -36.44
N PRO A 5 3.02 -30.59 -35.80
CA PRO A 5 4.30 -29.90 -35.55
C PRO A 5 5.57 -30.81 -35.73
N GLY A 6 6.75 -30.32 -35.30
CA GLY A 6 7.95 -31.16 -35.13
C GLY A 6 9.06 -30.49 -34.30
N TRP A 7 9.40 -31.06 -33.13
CA TRP A 7 10.52 -30.65 -32.25
C TRP A 7 11.74 -31.56 -32.46
N SER A 8 12.96 -31.03 -32.30
CA SER A 8 14.13 -31.85 -31.92
C SER A 8 15.25 -31.06 -31.22
N SER A 9 15.86 -31.72 -30.24
CA SER A 9 17.13 -31.42 -29.54
C SER A 9 17.60 -32.75 -28.94
N PRO A 10 18.87 -32.92 -28.53
CA PRO A 10 20.13 -32.46 -29.11
C PRO A 10 21.09 -33.65 -29.41
N GLY A 11 22.21 -33.42 -30.11
CA GLY A 11 23.21 -34.45 -30.45
C GLY A 11 24.61 -34.16 -29.86
N SER A 12 25.29 -35.21 -29.39
CA SER A 12 26.57 -35.16 -28.67
C SER A 12 27.82 -35.07 -29.57
N ALA A 13 28.96 -34.68 -28.97
CA ALA A 13 30.27 -34.62 -29.61
C ALA A 13 30.94 -36.00 -29.81
N PRO A 14 32.06 -36.05 -30.56
CA PRO A 14 33.16 -36.96 -30.26
C PRO A 14 34.50 -36.25 -30.02
N SER A 15 35.41 -36.98 -29.37
CA SER A 15 36.77 -36.59 -28.99
C SER A 15 37.81 -37.13 -29.99
N ASP A 16 39.01 -36.53 -30.05
CA ASP A 16 40.30 -37.19 -29.70
C ASP A 16 41.56 -36.56 -30.38
N ASP A 17 42.55 -36.31 -29.53
CA ASP A 17 44.03 -36.42 -29.67
C ASP A 17 44.79 -36.18 -30.98
N GLN A 18 45.82 -35.33 -30.91
CA GLN A 18 47.23 -35.73 -31.15
C GLN A 18 48.28 -34.65 -30.76
N ARG A 19 49.45 -35.13 -30.30
CA ARG A 19 50.69 -34.36 -29.98
C ARG A 19 51.89 -35.26 -30.32
N PRO A 20 53.07 -34.72 -30.73
CA PRO A 20 54.22 -34.77 -29.79
C PRO A 20 55.31 -33.64 -29.93
N GLY A 21 56.02 -33.39 -28.80
CA GLY A 21 57.43 -32.89 -28.72
C GLY A 21 57.71 -31.37 -28.53
N THR A 22 58.97 -30.85 -28.39
CA THR A 22 60.23 -31.23 -27.63
C THR A 22 61.40 -30.25 -27.98
N PRO A 23 62.55 -30.15 -27.25
CA PRO A 23 62.82 -30.11 -25.79
C PRO A 23 63.69 -28.88 -25.28
N TRP A 24 63.73 -28.69 -23.94
CA TRP A 24 64.60 -27.95 -22.97
C TRP A 24 66.01 -27.36 -23.33
N PRO A 25 66.73 -26.58 -22.44
CA PRO A 25 66.46 -26.19 -21.02
C PRO A 25 66.68 -24.69 -20.61
N GLY A 26 66.33 -24.32 -19.35
CA GLY A 26 66.89 -23.13 -18.68
C GLY A 26 66.11 -22.56 -17.47
N ASP A 27 66.60 -22.81 -16.26
CA ASP A 27 66.38 -22.12 -14.96
C ASP A 27 64.98 -22.00 -14.30
N ALA A 28 65.00 -21.93 -12.96
CA ALA A 28 63.86 -22.12 -12.07
C ALA A 28 63.86 -21.13 -10.88
N ALA A 29 62.68 -20.62 -10.52
CA ALA A 29 62.29 -20.28 -9.13
C ALA A 29 60.78 -19.99 -9.03
N ASP A 30 60.21 -20.30 -7.86
CA ASP A 30 59.00 -19.72 -7.25
C ASP A 30 57.63 -19.78 -7.96
N ARG A 31 56.98 -20.96 -7.92
CA ARG A 31 55.52 -21.09 -7.67
C ARG A 31 55.17 -22.38 -6.91
N PRO A 32 54.43 -22.34 -5.78
CA PRO A 32 53.81 -23.52 -5.19
C PRO A 32 52.52 -23.91 -5.92
N ALA A 33 52.32 -25.20 -6.14
CA ALA A 33 51.14 -25.78 -6.80
C ALA A 33 50.05 -26.21 -5.77
N PRO A 34 48.77 -26.31 -6.17
CA PRO A 34 47.69 -26.76 -5.29
C PRO A 34 47.65 -28.29 -5.18
N ALA A 35 47.36 -28.80 -3.97
CA ALA A 35 47.26 -30.23 -3.71
C ALA A 35 45.90 -30.83 -4.12
N GLN A 36 45.95 -32.08 -4.62
CA GLN A 36 44.78 -32.92 -4.90
C GLN A 36 44.28 -33.67 -3.64
N PRO A 37 43.05 -34.22 -3.65
CA PRO A 37 42.39 -34.73 -2.44
C PRO A 37 42.80 -36.16 -2.07
N ALA A 38 42.64 -36.49 -0.79
CA ALA A 38 42.73 -37.85 -0.25
C ALA A 38 41.48 -38.19 0.58
N ASP A 39 41.27 -39.48 0.84
CA ASP A 39 39.99 -40.09 1.21
C ASP A 39 39.40 -39.77 2.59
N ARG A 40 38.10 -40.09 2.72
CA ARG A 40 37.35 -40.08 3.99
C ARG A 40 37.98 -41.03 5.02
N PRO A 41 37.91 -40.68 6.32
CA PRO A 41 37.02 -41.48 7.17
C PRO A 41 36.27 -40.68 8.25
N GLY A 42 35.21 -41.29 8.81
CA GLY A 42 34.75 -41.00 10.19
C GLY A 42 33.58 -40.03 10.36
N THR A 43 32.49 -40.53 10.95
CA THR A 43 31.35 -39.76 11.47
C THR A 43 31.72 -39.01 12.75
N PRO A 44 31.35 -37.73 12.96
CA PRO A 44 31.56 -37.04 14.23
C PRO A 44 30.57 -37.53 15.33
N PRO A 45 30.97 -37.57 16.61
CA PRO A 45 30.10 -37.99 17.71
C PRO A 45 29.06 -36.93 18.08
N ALA A 46 27.88 -37.38 18.52
CA ALA A 46 26.80 -36.51 18.98
C ALA A 46 27.11 -35.92 20.38
N GLY A 47 27.14 -34.59 20.48
CA GLY A 47 27.10 -33.86 21.75
C GLY A 47 25.67 -33.82 22.35
N PRO A 48 25.53 -33.62 23.67
CA PRO A 48 24.28 -33.87 24.38
C PRO A 48 23.14 -32.92 23.99
N GLY A 49 21.98 -33.51 23.70
CA GLY A 49 20.81 -32.79 23.18
C GLY A 49 20.13 -31.84 24.18
N VAL A 50 19.54 -30.77 23.62
CA VAL A 50 18.60 -29.90 24.33
C VAL A 50 17.38 -30.72 24.74
N LYS A 51 17.16 -30.85 26.06
CA LYS A 51 16.01 -31.57 26.63
C LYS A 51 14.72 -30.76 26.43
N TRP A 52 13.97 -31.09 25.38
CA TRP A 52 12.56 -30.73 25.28
C TRP A 52 11.73 -31.53 26.31
N SER A 53 10.61 -30.97 26.74
CA SER A 53 9.85 -31.35 27.94
C SER A 53 9.34 -32.79 27.98
N LYS A 54 9.13 -33.33 29.20
CA LYS A 54 8.68 -34.72 29.43
C LYS A 54 7.20 -34.99 29.13
N GLU A 55 6.38 -33.97 28.94
CA GLU A 55 4.95 -34.11 28.64
C GLU A 55 4.64 -33.69 27.21
N GLN A 56 4.63 -34.66 26.30
CA GLN A 56 4.14 -34.52 24.94
C GLN A 56 2.85 -35.35 24.82
N PRO A 57 1.70 -34.78 24.40
CA PRO A 57 0.50 -35.57 24.16
C PRO A 57 0.76 -36.55 23.00
N PRO A 58 0.15 -37.76 23.02
CA PRO A 58 0.40 -38.76 22.00
C PRO A 58 0.05 -38.24 20.60
N ALA A 59 0.85 -38.63 19.61
CA ALA A 59 0.62 -38.24 18.23
C ALA A 59 -0.77 -38.71 17.76
N GLY A 60 -1.60 -37.77 17.32
CA GLY A 60 -2.91 -38.09 16.75
C GLY A 60 -2.74 -38.96 15.51
N GLN A 61 -3.35 -40.14 15.50
CA GLN A 61 -3.32 -41.03 14.34
C GLN A 61 -4.12 -40.40 13.20
N TRP A 62 -3.42 -40.06 12.11
CA TRP A 62 -4.03 -39.51 10.91
C TRP A 62 -4.30 -40.64 9.91
N SER A 63 -5.57 -41.01 9.75
CA SER A 63 -6.00 -42.04 8.81
C SER A 63 -6.31 -41.43 7.45
N ALA A 64 -5.64 -41.90 6.39
CA ALA A 64 -5.92 -41.50 5.02
C ALA A 64 -7.23 -42.15 4.50
N PRO A 65 -8.05 -41.43 3.71
CA PRO A 65 -9.21 -42.03 3.06
C PRO A 65 -8.79 -42.77 1.78
N THR A 66 -8.60 -44.10 1.86
CA THR A 66 -8.40 -44.97 0.70
C THR A 66 -9.73 -45.53 0.20
N GLY A 67 -10.02 -45.31 -1.09
CA GLY A 67 -11.09 -46.01 -1.80
C GLY A 67 -10.54 -47.10 -2.73
N ALA A 68 -11.45 -47.94 -3.25
CA ALA A 68 -11.22 -49.02 -4.23
C ALA A 68 -10.74 -50.37 -3.60
N PRO A 69 -11.00 -51.53 -4.25
CA PRO A 69 -11.83 -52.56 -3.61
C PRO A 69 -11.26 -54.00 -3.62
N ALA A 70 -11.73 -54.86 -2.70
CA ALA A 70 -11.48 -56.30 -2.76
C ALA A 70 -12.55 -57.14 -2.00
N ASP A 71 -13.36 -57.87 -2.77
CA ASP A 71 -13.61 -59.33 -2.72
C ASP A 71 -14.05 -60.08 -1.44
N ARG A 72 -14.67 -61.24 -1.69
CA ARG A 72 -15.58 -61.97 -0.77
C ARG A 72 -14.87 -63.01 0.10
N SER A 73 -15.28 -63.14 1.36
CA SER A 73 -15.77 -64.42 1.95
C SER A 73 -16.39 -64.23 3.35
N PRO A 74 -17.28 -65.15 3.82
CA PRO A 74 -18.23 -64.83 4.89
C PRO A 74 -17.84 -65.33 6.28
N GLY A 75 -18.13 -64.53 7.32
CA GLY A 75 -17.94 -64.93 8.73
C GLY A 75 -18.66 -64.03 9.74
N ALA A 76 -19.74 -64.55 10.32
CA ALA A 76 -20.34 -64.27 11.63
C ALA A 76 -20.55 -62.81 12.15
N THR A 77 -21.85 -62.54 12.41
CA THR A 77 -22.40 -61.78 13.56
C THR A 77 -22.14 -60.27 13.75
N GLY A 78 -23.17 -59.48 13.43
CA GLY A 78 -23.85 -58.69 14.47
C GLY A 78 -23.49 -57.21 14.64
N GLN A 79 -23.96 -56.34 13.73
CA GLN A 79 -24.38 -54.96 14.04
C GLN A 79 -25.16 -54.35 12.84
N THR A 80 -26.27 -53.66 13.11
CA THR A 80 -27.09 -52.97 12.10
C THR A 80 -26.50 -51.60 11.74
N PRO A 81 -26.36 -51.24 10.45
CA PRO A 81 -25.95 -49.90 10.05
C PRO A 81 -27.01 -48.83 10.40
N PRO A 82 -26.62 -47.56 10.67
CA PRO A 82 -27.56 -46.46 10.77
C PRO A 82 -28.20 -46.13 9.40
N PRO A 83 -29.43 -45.60 9.37
CA PRO A 83 -30.11 -45.24 8.13
C PRO A 83 -29.41 -44.08 7.40
N PRO A 84 -29.46 -44.02 6.05
CA PRO A 84 -28.85 -42.96 5.27
C PRO A 84 -29.56 -41.60 5.49
N PRO A 85 -28.84 -40.47 5.38
CA PRO A 85 -29.45 -39.15 5.46
C PRO A 85 -30.38 -38.87 4.25
N PRO A 86 -31.43 -38.03 4.42
CA PRO A 86 -32.34 -37.70 3.33
C PRO A 86 -31.64 -36.92 2.20
N PRO A 87 -32.09 -37.08 0.95
CA PRO A 87 -31.51 -36.37 -0.18
C PRO A 87 -31.74 -34.85 -0.08
N PRO A 88 -30.81 -34.01 -0.58
CA PRO A 88 -30.99 -32.56 -0.60
C PRO A 88 -32.15 -32.16 -1.54
N PRO A 89 -32.88 -31.07 -1.25
CA PRO A 89 -33.93 -30.59 -2.13
C PRO A 89 -33.40 -30.27 -3.54
N GLY A 90 -33.91 -30.98 -4.54
CA GLY A 90 -33.60 -30.70 -5.93
C GLY A 90 -34.18 -29.35 -6.35
N TRP A 91 -33.36 -28.52 -7.00
CA TRP A 91 -33.82 -27.27 -7.61
C TRP A 91 -34.66 -27.57 -8.85
N GLY A 92 -35.97 -27.66 -8.66
CA GLY A 92 -36.94 -27.90 -9.72
C GLY A 92 -36.97 -26.77 -10.74
N THR A 93 -36.93 -27.15 -12.02
CA THR A 93 -37.20 -26.26 -13.16
C THR A 93 -38.62 -25.72 -13.11
N PRO A 94 -38.88 -24.45 -13.50
CA PRO A 94 -40.23 -23.89 -13.52
C PRO A 94 -41.07 -24.49 -14.66
N PRO A 95 -42.28 -25.02 -14.40
CA PRO A 95 -43.26 -25.32 -15.45
C PRO A 95 -43.95 -24.05 -15.95
N ALA A 96 -44.35 -24.04 -17.22
CA ALA A 96 -45.05 -22.92 -17.85
C ALA A 96 -46.58 -23.05 -17.76
N GLY A 97 -47.25 -21.89 -17.58
CA GLY A 97 -48.57 -21.51 -18.13
C GLY A 97 -49.79 -22.45 -18.03
N GLY A 98 -50.84 -22.00 -17.33
CA GLY A 98 -52.22 -22.50 -17.41
C GLY A 98 -53.23 -21.60 -16.68
N PRO A 99 -54.42 -21.26 -17.22
CA PRO A 99 -55.24 -20.14 -16.69
C PRO A 99 -56.54 -20.53 -15.94
N GLY A 100 -56.99 -19.63 -15.05
CA GLY A 100 -58.33 -19.62 -14.42
C GLY A 100 -58.49 -20.52 -13.18
N GLY A 101 -59.31 -20.20 -12.17
CA GLY A 101 -60.10 -18.99 -11.92
C GLY A 101 -60.96 -19.10 -10.62
N TYR A 102 -61.48 -17.96 -10.14
CA TYR A 102 -62.57 -17.78 -9.14
C TYR A 102 -62.52 -18.45 -7.75
N GLY A 103 -62.47 -17.62 -6.70
CA GLY A 103 -62.80 -17.96 -5.29
C GLY A 103 -62.65 -16.73 -4.36
N PRO A 104 -63.65 -16.32 -3.55
CA PRO A 104 -63.70 -14.98 -2.94
C PRO A 104 -63.18 -14.87 -1.47
N PRO A 105 -62.94 -13.63 -0.95
CA PRO A 105 -62.37 -13.35 0.38
C PRO A 105 -63.45 -12.92 1.42
N PRO A 106 -63.12 -12.29 2.59
CA PRO A 106 -63.02 -12.98 3.88
C PRO A 106 -64.02 -12.50 4.95
N GLY A 107 -64.11 -13.21 6.09
CA GLY A 107 -64.94 -12.84 7.25
C GLY A 107 -64.36 -13.35 8.59
N PRO A 108 -64.72 -12.75 9.75
CA PRO A 108 -63.74 -12.51 10.82
C PRO A 108 -64.05 -13.16 12.19
N GLY A 109 -63.02 -13.22 13.05
CA GLY A 109 -63.15 -13.44 14.50
C GLY A 109 -62.11 -14.42 15.07
N GLY A 110 -61.73 -14.27 16.35
CA GLY A 110 -60.89 -15.27 17.05
C GLY A 110 -59.73 -14.73 17.88
N TYR A 111 -60.04 -13.97 18.93
CA TYR A 111 -59.15 -13.70 20.06
C TYR A 111 -58.75 -15.01 20.77
N GLY A 112 -57.48 -15.17 21.16
CA GLY A 112 -57.01 -16.32 21.93
C GLY A 112 -55.50 -16.26 22.21
N GLY A 113 -55.10 -15.86 23.41
CA GLY A 113 -53.70 -15.72 23.81
C GLY A 113 -53.27 -16.78 24.82
N TYR A 114 -52.33 -17.64 24.43
CA TYR A 114 -51.61 -18.63 25.25
C TYR A 114 -50.34 -19.00 24.45
N GLY A 115 -49.17 -19.30 25.03
CA GLY A 115 -48.73 -19.27 26.43
C GLY A 115 -47.23 -19.59 26.46
N ALA A 116 -46.52 -19.20 27.51
CA ALA A 116 -45.09 -19.51 27.66
C ALA A 116 -44.89 -20.84 28.40
N PRO A 117 -44.04 -21.76 27.90
CA PRO A 117 -43.50 -22.86 28.70
C PRO A 117 -42.11 -22.50 29.23
N GLY A 118 -41.94 -22.51 30.56
CA GLY A 118 -40.62 -22.57 31.18
C GLY A 118 -40.01 -23.98 31.04
N GLY A 119 -38.69 -24.06 30.87
CA GLY A 119 -37.96 -25.32 30.72
C GLY A 119 -36.54 -25.23 31.28
N TYR A 120 -36.31 -25.94 32.38
CA TYR A 120 -35.10 -25.91 33.21
C TYR A 120 -34.07 -26.95 32.72
N GLY A 121 -32.77 -26.62 32.78
CA GLY A 121 -31.71 -27.58 32.47
C GLY A 121 -30.31 -27.00 32.65
N GLY A 122 -29.64 -27.35 33.75
CA GLY A 122 -28.27 -26.93 34.04
C GLY A 122 -27.21 -27.85 33.42
N GLY A 123 -26.06 -27.28 33.06
CA GLY A 123 -24.87 -27.99 32.59
C GLY A 123 -23.63 -27.08 32.74
N PRO A 124 -22.44 -27.61 33.08
CA PRO A 124 -21.38 -26.82 33.72
C PRO A 124 -20.51 -26.00 32.75
N GLY A 125 -19.89 -24.95 33.29
CA GLY A 125 -19.13 -23.96 32.52
C GLY A 125 -17.89 -24.52 31.83
N GLY A 126 -17.82 -24.33 30.50
CA GLY A 126 -16.60 -24.44 29.71
C GLY A 126 -15.82 -23.13 29.71
N TRP A 127 -14.53 -23.20 30.04
CA TRP A 127 -13.65 -22.03 30.12
C TRP A 127 -13.37 -21.45 28.73
N GLY A 128 -13.84 -20.23 28.47
CA GLY A 128 -13.57 -19.50 27.24
C GLY A 128 -12.13 -18.98 27.18
N GLY A 129 -11.34 -19.44 26.20
CA GLY A 129 -10.02 -18.88 25.91
C GLY A 129 -10.08 -17.49 25.26
N PRO A 130 -8.96 -16.72 25.21
CA PRO A 130 -8.97 -15.32 24.78
C PRO A 130 -9.22 -15.16 23.27
N GLY A 131 -10.49 -15.01 22.87
CA GLY A 131 -10.88 -14.69 21.49
C GLY A 131 -10.60 -13.23 21.13
N TYR A 132 -9.48 -12.97 20.46
CA TYR A 132 -9.15 -11.63 19.98
C TYR A 132 -10.01 -11.19 18.77
N GLY A 133 -10.99 -10.31 19.03
CA GLY A 133 -11.34 -9.20 18.13
C GLY A 133 -11.95 -9.54 16.76
N GLY A 134 -13.12 -10.18 16.73
CA GLY A 134 -13.97 -10.23 15.52
C GLY A 134 -15.15 -9.25 15.61
N TYR A 135 -15.04 -8.07 15.00
CA TYR A 135 -16.12 -7.08 14.97
C TYR A 135 -17.10 -7.32 13.82
N GLY A 136 -18.39 -7.44 14.14
CA GLY A 136 -19.49 -7.08 13.24
C GLY A 136 -19.92 -8.14 12.22
N ALA A 137 -20.30 -9.33 12.68
CA ALA A 137 -21.13 -10.22 11.87
C ALA A 137 -22.54 -9.63 11.71
N TRP A 138 -22.85 -9.11 10.52
CA TRP A 138 -24.23 -8.88 10.07
C TRP A 138 -24.62 -10.00 9.10
N GLY A 139 -25.63 -10.78 9.48
CA GLY A 139 -26.18 -11.87 8.66
C GLY A 139 -25.76 -13.26 9.12
N GLY A 140 -26.51 -13.82 10.09
CA GLY A 140 -26.57 -15.27 10.23
C GLY A 140 -27.36 -15.89 9.07
N GLY A 141 -26.97 -17.10 8.64
CA GLY A 141 -27.82 -17.98 7.82
C GLY A 141 -27.68 -17.89 6.29
N TRP A 142 -27.04 -16.87 5.72
CA TRP A 142 -26.81 -16.79 4.28
C TRP A 142 -25.32 -16.81 3.96
N GLY A 143 -24.91 -17.77 3.13
CA GLY A 143 -23.51 -18.02 2.76
C GLY A 143 -22.92 -16.85 1.98
N GLY A 144 -22.29 -15.91 2.70
CA GLY A 144 -21.39 -14.94 2.08
C GLY A 144 -20.23 -15.66 1.37
N PRO A 145 -19.63 -15.04 0.32
CA PRO A 145 -18.51 -15.65 -0.38
C PRO A 145 -17.40 -16.01 0.61
N PRO A 146 -16.70 -17.14 0.40
CA PRO A 146 -15.77 -17.69 1.39
C PRO A 146 -14.71 -16.65 1.81
N PRO A 147 -14.25 -16.67 3.07
CA PRO A 147 -13.29 -15.68 3.56
C PRO A 147 -12.05 -15.61 2.66
N ALA A 148 -11.95 -14.53 1.87
CA ALA A 148 -10.82 -14.32 0.99
C ALA A 148 -9.53 -14.36 1.82
N ALA A 149 -8.54 -15.11 1.34
CA ALA A 149 -7.29 -15.29 2.08
C ALA A 149 -6.68 -13.94 2.48
N LYS A 150 -6.24 -13.85 3.74
CA LYS A 150 -5.54 -12.70 4.32
C LYS A 150 -4.12 -13.12 4.75
N PRO A 151 -3.16 -13.28 3.82
CA PRO A 151 -1.77 -13.60 4.19
C PRO A 151 -1.10 -12.48 4.99
N GLY A 152 -1.60 -11.24 4.86
CA GLY A 152 -1.16 -10.07 5.60
C GLY A 152 -2.34 -9.21 6.02
N VAL A 153 -2.12 -7.89 6.08
CA VAL A 153 -3.05 -6.91 6.67
C VAL A 153 -4.33 -6.62 5.88
N ILE A 154 -4.52 -7.15 4.67
CA ILE A 154 -5.71 -6.94 3.84
C ILE A 154 -6.24 -8.24 3.22
N PRO A 155 -7.55 -8.33 2.90
CA PRO A 155 -8.09 -9.43 2.09
C PRO A 155 -7.66 -9.31 0.62
N LEU A 156 -7.41 -10.47 -0.01
CA LEU A 156 -7.11 -10.56 -1.44
C LEU A 156 -8.39 -10.45 -2.31
N ARG A 157 -9.08 -9.31 -2.20
CA ARG A 157 -10.29 -8.97 -2.97
C ARG A 157 -10.32 -7.47 -3.30
N PRO A 158 -11.20 -7.00 -4.21
CA PRO A 158 -11.42 -5.58 -4.42
C PRO A 158 -11.83 -4.86 -3.11
N LEU A 159 -11.06 -3.86 -2.69
CA LEU A 159 -11.14 -3.30 -1.33
C LEU A 159 -12.24 -2.23 -1.19
N GLY A 160 -12.86 -2.14 -0.02
CA GLY A 160 -13.68 -1.00 0.41
C GLY A 160 -12.84 0.22 0.83
N VAL A 161 -13.47 1.39 0.97
CA VAL A 161 -12.78 2.59 1.50
C VAL A 161 -12.28 2.36 2.93
N GLY A 162 -13.15 1.79 3.78
CA GLY A 162 -12.80 1.40 5.14
C GLY A 162 -11.65 0.38 5.20
N GLU A 163 -11.66 -0.63 4.32
CA GLU A 163 -10.59 -1.64 4.24
C GLU A 163 -9.24 -1.05 3.79
N ILE A 164 -9.24 0.00 2.97
CA ILE A 164 -8.02 0.72 2.58
C ILE A 164 -7.46 1.55 3.75
N LEU A 165 -8.32 2.27 4.48
CA LEU A 165 -7.91 3.06 5.64
C LEU A 165 -7.47 2.19 6.81
N ASP A 166 -8.25 1.17 7.16
CA ASP A 166 -7.91 0.18 8.19
C ASP A 166 -6.65 -0.61 7.79
N GLY A 167 -6.52 -1.03 6.52
CA GLY A 167 -5.29 -1.66 6.02
C GLY A 167 -4.05 -0.79 6.19
N ALA A 168 -4.15 0.53 5.98
CA ALA A 168 -3.04 1.46 6.19
C ALA A 168 -2.68 1.63 7.68
N VAL A 169 -3.69 1.79 8.56
CA VAL A 169 -3.50 1.90 10.01
C VAL A 169 -3.00 0.59 10.63
N SER A 170 -3.54 -0.55 10.17
CA SER A 170 -3.12 -1.90 10.55
C SER A 170 -1.69 -2.20 10.09
N THR A 171 -1.28 -1.75 8.90
CA THR A 171 0.13 -1.78 8.47
C THR A 171 1.01 -0.99 9.45
N MET A 172 0.62 0.24 9.78
CA MET A 172 1.37 1.11 10.68
C MET A 172 1.48 0.52 12.10
N ARG A 173 0.41 -0.09 12.63
CA ARG A 173 0.39 -0.72 13.96
C ARG A 173 1.19 -2.02 14.00
N THR A 174 1.01 -2.89 13.01
CA THR A 174 1.65 -4.22 12.97
C THR A 174 3.15 -4.12 12.72
N TYR A 175 3.59 -3.19 11.85
CA TYR A 175 5.00 -3.00 11.48
C TYR A 175 5.60 -1.71 12.06
N TRP A 176 5.09 -1.26 13.21
CA TRP A 176 5.36 0.07 13.79
C TRP A 176 6.85 0.39 13.91
N ARG A 177 7.70 -0.56 14.31
CA ARG A 177 9.15 -0.34 14.46
C ARG A 177 9.81 0.12 13.16
N THR A 178 9.50 -0.55 12.04
CA THR A 178 10.03 -0.19 10.73
C THR A 178 9.34 1.05 10.18
N VAL A 179 8.01 1.10 10.24
CA VAL A 179 7.19 2.18 9.64
C VAL A 179 7.42 3.53 10.34
N LEU A 180 7.33 3.58 11.67
CA LEU A 180 7.54 4.79 12.45
C LEU A 180 9.03 5.13 12.54
N GLY A 181 9.93 4.14 12.56
CA GLY A 181 11.38 4.38 12.52
C GLY A 181 11.84 5.07 11.24
N ILE A 182 11.36 4.62 10.07
CA ILE A 182 11.57 5.31 8.78
C ILE A 182 10.98 6.71 8.81
N SER A 183 9.73 6.85 9.26
CA SER A 183 9.02 8.12 9.22
C SER A 183 9.65 9.17 10.14
N LEU A 184 10.09 8.76 11.35
CA LEU A 184 10.84 9.59 12.28
C LEU A 184 12.19 10.00 11.70
N ALA A 185 12.99 9.07 11.18
CA ALA A 185 14.30 9.38 10.61
C ALA A 185 14.20 10.37 9.45
N VAL A 186 13.26 10.16 8.53
CA VAL A 186 13.03 11.09 7.41
C VAL A 186 12.49 12.42 7.90
N ALA A 187 11.54 12.45 8.84
CA ALA A 187 10.99 13.68 9.38
C ALA A 187 12.05 14.51 10.12
N VAL A 188 12.85 13.91 11.00
CA VAL A 188 13.92 14.60 11.74
C VAL A 188 14.97 15.17 10.80
N VAL A 189 15.48 14.39 9.84
CA VAL A 189 16.47 14.90 8.87
C VAL A 189 15.88 16.02 8.03
N THR A 190 14.64 15.88 7.55
CA THR A 190 13.96 16.94 6.78
C THR A 190 13.79 18.20 7.64
N GLN A 191 13.35 18.08 8.89
CA GLN A 191 13.12 19.21 9.77
C GLN A 191 14.42 19.93 10.17
N ILE A 192 15.51 19.21 10.43
CA ILE A 192 16.83 19.82 10.69
C ILE A 192 17.25 20.65 9.48
N VAL A 193 17.15 20.10 8.27
CA VAL A 193 17.49 20.84 7.04
C VAL A 193 16.56 22.04 6.84
N LEU A 194 15.26 21.91 7.10
CA LEU A 194 14.30 23.03 7.03
C LEU A 194 14.65 24.16 8.00
N ILE A 195 14.95 23.86 9.26
CA ILE A 195 15.33 24.85 10.28
C ILE A 195 16.63 25.56 9.87
N LEU A 196 17.63 24.81 9.40
CA LEU A 196 18.90 25.39 8.92
C LEU A 196 18.71 26.27 7.68
N VAL A 197 17.88 25.85 6.71
CA VAL A 197 17.54 26.65 5.53
C VAL A 197 16.79 27.92 5.92
N GLN A 198 15.78 27.81 6.77
CA GLN A 198 14.99 28.94 7.26
C GLN A 198 15.87 29.97 7.99
N ARG A 199 16.82 29.53 8.82
CA ARG A 199 17.66 30.45 9.59
C ARG A 199 18.87 30.99 8.82
N LEU A 200 19.59 30.15 8.07
CA LEU A 200 20.87 30.50 7.45
C LEU A 200 20.75 31.04 6.02
N VAL A 201 19.68 30.68 5.30
CA VAL A 201 19.46 31.10 3.89
C VAL A 201 18.34 32.14 3.79
N LEU A 202 17.37 32.11 4.70
CA LEU A 202 16.14 32.89 4.60
C LEU A 202 15.93 33.97 5.68
N GLY A 203 16.68 33.93 6.78
CA GLY A 203 16.55 34.89 7.89
C GLY A 203 16.92 36.35 7.54
N SER A 204 17.33 36.63 6.30
CA SER A 204 17.67 37.95 5.77
C SER A 204 17.04 38.21 4.39
N ALA A 205 16.06 37.40 3.98
CA ALA A 205 15.35 37.62 2.72
C ALA A 205 14.47 38.87 2.83
N GLY A 206 14.93 39.99 2.26
CA GLY A 206 14.18 41.25 2.24
C GLY A 206 12.83 41.09 1.52
N THR A 207 11.77 40.92 2.30
CA THR A 207 10.37 40.86 1.88
C THR A 207 9.59 42.10 2.28
N ASP A 208 10.23 43.07 2.93
CA ASP A 208 9.63 44.30 3.48
C ASP A 208 8.79 45.07 2.44
N ALA A 209 9.20 45.05 1.16
CA ALA A 209 8.46 45.65 0.04
C ALA A 209 7.20 44.87 -0.40
N LEU A 210 6.82 43.77 0.27
CA LEU A 210 5.51 43.13 0.15
C LEU A 210 4.46 43.81 1.04
N ASP A 211 4.89 44.42 2.14
CA ASP A 211 4.03 45.06 3.15
C ASP A 211 3.98 46.60 3.02
N ASP A 212 4.83 47.19 2.16
CA ASP A 212 4.83 48.62 1.83
C ASP A 212 3.81 48.94 0.72
N PRO A 213 2.74 49.71 1.00
CA PRO A 213 1.73 50.11 0.01
C PRO A 213 2.27 51.07 -1.08
N ASN A 214 3.46 51.66 -0.88
CA ASN A 214 4.12 52.54 -1.84
C ASN A 214 5.27 51.88 -2.61
N ALA A 215 5.51 50.57 -2.42
CA ALA A 215 6.60 49.85 -3.07
C ALA A 215 6.54 49.98 -4.61
N THR A 216 7.66 50.31 -5.24
CA THR A 216 7.71 50.36 -6.71
C THR A 216 7.56 48.96 -7.31
N THR A 217 7.08 48.86 -8.56
CA THR A 217 6.96 47.57 -9.25
C THR A 217 8.29 46.80 -9.31
N GLY A 218 9.43 47.49 -9.35
CA GLY A 218 10.75 46.86 -9.32
C GLY A 218 11.16 46.30 -7.96
N GLU A 219 10.74 46.95 -6.87
CA GLU A 219 10.95 46.46 -5.50
C GLU A 219 10.01 45.29 -5.19
N LEU A 220 8.72 45.42 -5.54
CA LEU A 220 7.75 44.34 -5.43
C LEU A 220 8.20 43.09 -6.21
N LEU A 221 8.64 43.23 -7.46
CA LEU A 221 9.18 42.10 -8.24
C LEU A 221 10.44 41.49 -7.61
N ARG A 222 11.30 42.29 -6.97
CA ARG A 222 12.49 41.80 -6.26
C ARG A 222 12.11 41.01 -5.01
N ALA A 223 11.15 41.51 -4.22
CA ALA A 223 10.63 40.86 -3.02
C ALA A 223 9.82 39.59 -3.35
N MET A 224 9.00 39.61 -4.42
CA MET A 224 8.34 38.41 -4.93
C MET A 224 9.37 37.37 -5.42
N ARG A 225 10.47 37.79 -6.05
CA ARG A 225 11.55 36.89 -6.47
C ARG A 225 12.30 36.29 -5.28
N SER A 226 12.65 37.07 -4.25
CA SER A 226 13.31 36.56 -3.05
C SER A 226 12.40 35.57 -2.30
N ALA A 227 11.12 35.93 -2.11
CA ALA A 227 10.10 35.06 -1.52
C ALA A 227 9.87 33.78 -2.34
N ALA A 228 9.80 33.86 -3.67
CA ALA A 228 9.63 32.70 -4.55
C ALA A 228 10.84 31.75 -4.55
N LEU A 229 12.07 32.29 -4.53
CA LEU A 229 13.27 31.48 -4.38
C LEU A 229 13.32 30.81 -3.00
N GLY A 230 13.00 31.56 -1.94
CA GLY A 230 13.01 31.06 -0.57
C GLY A 230 12.00 29.95 -0.29
N SER A 231 10.74 30.21 -0.63
CA SER A 231 9.67 29.19 -0.61
C SER A 231 10.00 28.01 -1.52
N GLY A 232 10.64 28.25 -2.68
CA GLY A 232 11.16 27.22 -3.57
C GLY A 232 12.18 26.29 -2.91
N VAL A 233 13.16 26.80 -2.16
CA VAL A 233 14.13 25.96 -1.42
C VAL A 233 13.45 25.15 -0.31
N VAL A 234 12.60 25.79 0.50
CA VAL A 234 11.80 25.12 1.55
C VAL A 234 10.93 24.00 0.96
N PHE A 235 10.28 24.29 -0.17
CA PHE A 235 9.49 23.31 -0.91
C PHE A 235 10.36 22.15 -1.41
N LEU A 236 11.54 22.40 -2.01
CA LEU A 236 12.44 21.35 -2.50
C LEU A 236 12.96 20.44 -1.39
N VAL A 237 13.29 20.98 -0.21
CA VAL A 237 13.68 20.17 0.97
C VAL A 237 12.51 19.27 1.39
N THR A 238 11.31 19.83 1.50
CA THR A 238 10.08 19.10 1.85
C THR A 238 9.75 18.02 0.81
N LEU A 239 9.98 18.32 -0.47
CA LEU A 239 9.80 17.40 -1.60
C LEU A 239 10.75 16.21 -1.47
N VAL A 240 12.05 16.43 -1.23
CA VAL A 240 13.04 15.37 -1.04
C VAL A 240 12.67 14.46 0.13
N GLY A 241 12.29 15.03 1.28
CA GLY A 241 11.77 14.26 2.42
C GLY A 241 10.56 13.41 2.06
N THR A 242 9.59 13.99 1.34
CA THR A 242 8.37 13.30 0.88
C THR A 242 8.68 12.18 -0.12
N VAL A 243 9.60 12.40 -1.06
CA VAL A 243 10.10 11.38 -2.02
C VAL A 243 10.71 10.20 -1.27
N LEU A 244 11.55 10.50 -0.28
CA LEU A 244 12.28 9.53 0.53
C LEU A 244 11.33 8.66 1.38
N ALA A 245 10.43 9.32 2.12
CA ALA A 245 9.37 8.65 2.89
C ALA A 245 8.49 7.78 1.99
N THR A 246 8.03 8.32 0.86
CA THR A 246 7.19 7.60 -0.11
C THR A 246 7.89 6.35 -0.63
N ALA A 247 9.16 6.44 -1.06
CA ALA A 247 9.90 5.30 -1.58
C ALA A 247 10.01 4.17 -0.54
N LEU A 248 10.45 4.51 0.68
CA LEU A 248 10.73 3.54 1.73
C LEU A 248 9.44 2.92 2.27
N LEU A 249 8.42 3.74 2.57
CA LEU A 249 7.15 3.26 3.10
C LEU A 249 6.36 2.47 2.04
N THR A 250 6.45 2.83 0.76
CA THR A 250 5.84 2.02 -0.33
C THR A 250 6.35 0.59 -0.34
N THR A 251 7.67 0.43 -0.23
CA THR A 251 8.32 -0.89 -0.17
C THR A 251 7.89 -1.66 1.08
N VAL A 252 7.77 -0.99 2.23
CA VAL A 252 7.32 -1.63 3.48
C VAL A 252 5.86 -2.06 3.39
N THR A 253 4.93 -1.20 2.97
CA THR A 253 3.52 -1.55 2.80
C THR A 253 3.34 -2.70 1.81
N SER A 254 4.09 -2.72 0.70
CA SER A 254 3.99 -3.82 -0.27
C SER A 254 4.41 -5.17 0.30
N ARG A 255 5.36 -5.23 1.25
CA ARG A 255 5.72 -6.50 1.93
C ARG A 255 4.73 -6.85 3.05
N ALA A 256 4.23 -5.85 3.78
CA ALA A 256 3.22 -6.00 4.83
C ALA A 256 1.88 -6.58 4.32
N VAL A 257 1.46 -6.19 3.12
CA VAL A 257 0.29 -6.77 2.43
C VAL A 257 0.46 -8.29 2.19
N LEU A 258 1.70 -8.73 1.94
CA LEU A 258 2.06 -10.14 1.75
C LEU A 258 2.41 -10.87 3.07
N GLY A 259 2.17 -10.24 4.23
CA GLY A 259 2.50 -10.78 5.56
C GLY A 259 4.00 -10.77 5.90
N LYS A 260 4.87 -10.35 4.97
CA LYS A 260 6.33 -10.45 5.13
C LYS A 260 6.87 -9.30 5.97
N GLN A 261 7.60 -9.63 7.03
CA GLN A 261 8.38 -8.66 7.79
C GLN A 261 9.53 -8.09 6.93
N ILE A 262 9.93 -6.87 7.22
CA ILE A 262 11.02 -6.16 6.54
C ILE A 262 11.71 -5.20 7.51
N THR A 263 13.03 -5.21 7.49
CA THR A 263 13.86 -4.29 8.27
C THR A 263 14.05 -2.95 7.55
N VAL A 264 14.42 -1.89 8.29
CA VAL A 264 14.71 -0.57 7.70
C VAL A 264 15.86 -0.65 6.67
N ALA A 265 16.89 -1.44 6.96
CA ALA A 265 18.03 -1.64 6.05
C ALA A 265 17.66 -2.34 4.74
N GLU A 266 16.75 -3.33 4.79
CA GLU A 266 16.19 -3.94 3.58
C GLU A 266 15.33 -2.97 2.78
N ALA A 267 14.44 -2.22 3.45
CA ALA A 267 13.61 -1.21 2.79
C ALA A 267 14.48 -0.17 2.05
N TRP A 268 15.59 0.26 2.68
CA TRP A 268 16.59 1.12 2.04
C TRP A 268 17.26 0.47 0.83
N ARG A 269 17.76 -0.77 0.99
CA ARG A 269 18.48 -1.51 -0.07
C ARG A 269 17.61 -1.77 -1.30
N ASP A 270 16.33 -2.07 -1.10
CA ASP A 270 15.35 -2.29 -2.17
C ASP A 270 14.97 -0.97 -2.86
N SER A 271 14.84 0.14 -2.10
CA SER A 271 14.36 1.42 -2.61
C SER A 271 15.45 2.27 -3.27
N ARG A 272 16.71 2.22 -2.78
CA ARG A 272 17.83 3.06 -3.26
C ARG A 272 18.02 3.09 -4.80
N PRO A 273 17.89 1.99 -5.58
CA PRO A 273 18.11 2.00 -7.03
C PRO A 273 16.95 2.67 -7.81
N ARG A 274 15.93 3.14 -7.08
CA ARG A 274 14.73 3.78 -7.64
C ARG A 274 14.51 5.20 -7.13
N ILE A 275 15.19 5.67 -6.08
CA ILE A 275 15.05 7.05 -5.56
C ILE A 275 15.27 8.09 -6.67
N LEU A 276 16.35 7.98 -7.46
CA LEU A 276 16.60 8.91 -8.58
C LEU A 276 15.48 8.89 -9.65
N LYS A 277 14.88 7.72 -9.91
CA LYS A 277 13.76 7.60 -10.87
C LYS A 277 12.46 8.14 -10.30
N LEU A 278 12.24 8.01 -8.99
CA LEU A 278 11.09 8.58 -8.29
C LEU A 278 11.21 10.11 -8.19
N PHE A 279 12.41 10.61 -7.90
CA PHE A 279 12.71 12.05 -7.94
C PHE A 279 12.49 12.61 -9.35
N GLY A 280 12.98 11.93 -10.40
CA GLY A 280 12.71 12.32 -11.79
C GLY A 280 11.23 12.26 -12.19
N LEU A 281 10.44 11.31 -11.67
CA LEU A 281 8.99 11.28 -11.84
C LEU A 281 8.32 12.48 -11.16
N ILE A 282 8.68 12.77 -9.91
CA ILE A 282 8.07 13.84 -9.11
C ILE A 282 8.47 15.22 -9.66
N LEU A 283 9.72 15.39 -10.09
CA LEU A 283 10.19 16.58 -10.80
C LEU A 283 9.44 16.78 -12.12
N LEU A 284 9.21 15.71 -12.90
CA LEU A 284 8.42 15.79 -14.13
C LEU A 284 6.95 16.19 -13.85
N LEU A 285 6.33 15.62 -12.83
CA LEU A 285 4.98 16.00 -12.41
C LEU A 285 4.91 17.46 -11.93
N LEU A 286 5.95 17.94 -11.24
CA LEU A 286 6.08 19.34 -10.85
C LEU A 286 6.24 20.26 -12.06
N LEU A 287 7.09 19.92 -13.04
CA LEU A 287 7.24 20.71 -14.27
C LEU A 287 5.94 20.76 -15.07
N ILE A 288 5.16 19.68 -15.09
CA ILE A 288 3.81 19.67 -15.67
C ILE A 288 2.88 20.60 -14.90
N ALA A 289 2.88 20.57 -13.56
CA ALA A 289 2.06 21.46 -12.75
C ALA A 289 2.42 22.94 -12.95
N VAL A 290 3.73 23.28 -12.92
CA VAL A 290 4.23 24.62 -13.22
C VAL A 290 3.82 25.06 -14.63
N GLY A 291 3.92 24.19 -15.63
CA GLY A 291 3.46 24.48 -16.99
C GLY A 291 1.96 24.76 -17.07
N VAL A 292 1.13 23.98 -16.36
CA VAL A 292 -0.33 24.18 -16.29
C VAL A 292 -0.68 25.51 -15.63
N PHE A 293 -0.05 25.86 -14.51
CA PHE A 293 -0.25 27.16 -13.85
C PHE A 293 0.29 28.33 -14.68
N ALA A 294 1.42 28.17 -15.38
CA ALA A 294 1.94 29.19 -16.28
C ALA A 294 1.00 29.46 -17.46
N VAL A 295 0.45 28.41 -18.09
CA VAL A 295 -0.55 28.55 -19.17
C VAL A 295 -1.82 29.25 -18.69
N GLY A 296 -2.26 29.01 -17.45
CA GLY A 296 -3.39 29.74 -16.85
C GLY A 296 -3.06 31.20 -16.49
N LEU A 297 -1.89 31.45 -15.90
CA LEU A 297 -1.54 32.74 -15.32
C LEU A 297 -1.04 33.76 -16.35
N VAL A 298 -0.19 33.35 -17.29
CA VAL A 298 0.53 34.25 -18.22
C VAL A 298 -0.40 35.14 -19.05
N PRO A 299 -1.53 34.67 -19.62
CA PRO A 299 -2.43 35.53 -20.38
C PRO A 299 -2.97 36.71 -19.57
N GLY A 300 -3.31 36.50 -18.30
CA GLY A 300 -3.78 37.57 -17.42
C GLY A 300 -2.68 38.57 -17.06
N VAL A 301 -1.46 38.08 -16.78
CA VAL A 301 -0.29 38.93 -16.55
C VAL A 301 0.01 39.82 -17.77
N LEU A 302 -0.05 39.25 -18.99
CA LEU A 302 0.17 39.99 -20.24
C LEU A 302 -0.86 41.13 -20.43
N VAL A 303 -2.14 40.88 -20.16
CA VAL A 303 -3.19 41.91 -20.23
C VAL A 303 -3.04 42.97 -19.13
N SER A 304 -2.58 42.57 -17.94
CA SER A 304 -2.30 43.54 -16.86
C SER A 304 -1.19 44.50 -17.23
N VAL A 305 -0.06 44.00 -17.78
CA VAL A 305 1.07 44.85 -18.17
C VAL A 305 0.84 45.61 -19.48
N SER A 306 -0.12 45.21 -20.31
CA SER A 306 -0.52 45.96 -21.51
C SER A 306 -1.48 47.14 -21.23
N GLY A 307 -1.62 47.56 -19.96
CA GLY A 307 -2.41 48.73 -19.57
C GLY A 307 -3.84 48.43 -19.11
N SER A 308 -4.24 47.16 -18.90
CA SER A 308 -5.56 46.80 -18.36
C SER A 308 -5.46 45.94 -17.10
N PRO A 309 -4.98 46.49 -15.96
CA PRO A 309 -4.72 45.72 -14.74
C PRO A 309 -5.96 45.03 -14.17
N VAL A 310 -7.14 45.63 -14.27
CA VAL A 310 -8.40 45.03 -13.78
C VAL A 310 -8.79 43.82 -14.62
N ALA A 311 -8.79 43.94 -15.95
CA ALA A 311 -9.13 42.85 -16.85
C ALA A 311 -8.09 41.72 -16.78
N GLY A 312 -6.79 42.07 -16.76
CA GLY A 312 -5.70 41.10 -16.64
C GLY A 312 -5.71 40.34 -15.32
N THR A 313 -6.03 41.00 -14.20
CA THR A 313 -6.25 40.34 -12.91
C THR A 313 -7.43 39.37 -12.97
N GLY A 314 -8.56 39.77 -13.57
CA GLY A 314 -9.71 38.88 -13.77
C GLY A 314 -9.36 37.63 -14.58
N ILE A 315 -8.64 37.80 -15.69
CA ILE A 315 -8.16 36.70 -16.54
C ILE A 315 -7.17 35.81 -15.78
N ALA A 316 -6.23 36.40 -15.02
CA ALA A 316 -5.25 35.67 -14.22
C ALA A 316 -5.93 34.79 -13.15
N VAL A 317 -6.92 35.33 -12.43
CA VAL A 317 -7.69 34.59 -11.42
C VAL A 317 -8.45 33.43 -12.07
N LEU A 318 -9.20 33.69 -13.15
CA LEU A 318 -9.92 32.63 -13.89
C LEU A 318 -8.98 31.55 -14.43
N GLY A 319 -7.83 31.95 -14.98
CA GLY A 319 -6.80 31.05 -15.48
C GLY A 319 -6.15 30.20 -14.41
N VAL A 320 -5.85 30.76 -13.23
CA VAL A 320 -5.34 30.03 -12.06
C VAL A 320 -6.38 29.05 -11.51
N LEU A 321 -7.66 29.43 -11.45
CA LEU A 321 -8.75 28.52 -11.05
C LEU A 321 -8.89 27.34 -12.03
N GLY A 322 -8.89 27.61 -13.34
CA GLY A 322 -8.90 26.58 -14.38
C GLY A 322 -7.67 25.66 -14.32
N ALA A 323 -6.48 26.25 -14.13
CA ALA A 323 -5.23 25.51 -13.91
C ALA A 323 -5.30 24.63 -12.66
N GLY A 324 -5.93 25.10 -11.57
CA GLY A 324 -6.18 24.31 -10.36
C GLY A 324 -7.04 23.07 -10.61
N VAL A 325 -8.12 23.19 -11.38
CA VAL A 325 -8.97 22.04 -11.78
C VAL A 325 -8.15 21.02 -12.60
N VAL A 326 -7.37 21.50 -13.57
CA VAL A 326 -6.49 20.63 -14.38
C VAL A 326 -5.40 19.99 -13.52
N ALA A 327 -4.79 20.71 -12.59
CA ALA A 327 -3.77 20.20 -11.68
C ALA A 327 -4.32 19.10 -10.75
N ILE A 328 -5.53 19.28 -10.19
CA ILE A 328 -6.22 18.24 -9.40
C ILE A 328 -6.51 17.02 -10.28
N TRP A 329 -7.01 17.22 -11.51
CA TRP A 329 -7.26 16.13 -12.45
C TRP A 329 -5.99 15.30 -12.73
N LEU A 330 -4.87 15.97 -13.01
CA LEU A 330 -3.55 15.35 -13.25
C LEU A 330 -2.98 14.68 -12.00
N ALA A 331 -3.11 15.29 -10.82
CA ALA A 331 -2.63 14.73 -9.55
C ALA A 331 -3.33 13.39 -9.24
N VAL A 332 -4.65 13.32 -9.43
CA VAL A 332 -5.41 12.07 -9.30
C VAL A 332 -5.07 11.09 -10.43
N ARG A 333 -4.85 11.57 -11.66
CA ARG A 333 -4.43 10.74 -12.82
C ARG A 333 -3.12 9.99 -12.56
N PHE A 334 -2.18 10.65 -11.89
CA PHE A 334 -0.80 10.18 -11.73
C PHE A 334 -0.41 9.79 -10.29
N SER A 335 -1.32 9.80 -9.33
CA SER A 335 -1.03 9.42 -7.94
C SER A 335 -0.48 7.99 -7.79
N LEU A 336 -0.95 7.07 -8.64
CA LEU A 336 -0.51 5.68 -8.64
C LEU A 336 0.81 5.46 -9.43
N ALA A 337 1.42 6.52 -9.98
CA ALA A 337 2.68 6.40 -10.73
C ALA A 337 3.86 6.09 -9.79
N SER A 338 3.86 6.61 -8.56
CA SER A 338 4.87 6.31 -7.55
C SER A 338 4.92 4.81 -7.17
N PRO A 339 3.81 4.17 -6.73
CA PRO A 339 3.82 2.73 -6.47
C PRO A 339 4.04 1.90 -7.75
N ALA A 340 3.55 2.30 -8.92
CA ALA A 340 3.86 1.59 -10.18
C ALA A 340 5.37 1.61 -10.50
N LEU A 341 6.06 2.73 -10.27
CA LEU A 341 7.51 2.87 -10.50
C LEU A 341 8.33 2.04 -9.49
N MET A 342 7.95 2.05 -8.20
CA MET A 342 8.57 1.23 -7.16
C MET A 342 8.35 -0.27 -7.41
N LEU A 343 7.08 -0.69 -7.52
CA LEU A 343 6.67 -2.09 -7.41
C LEU A 343 6.76 -2.85 -8.74
N GLU A 344 6.33 -2.25 -9.87
CA GLU A 344 6.49 -2.87 -11.19
C GLU A 344 7.89 -2.68 -11.77
N LYS A 345 8.80 -2.02 -11.03
CA LYS A 345 10.19 -1.74 -11.42
C LYS A 345 10.29 -1.01 -12.78
N GLN A 346 9.29 -0.23 -13.17
CA GLN A 346 9.22 0.45 -14.47
C GLN A 346 10.07 1.75 -14.53
N GLY A 347 10.18 2.31 -15.75
CA GLY A 347 10.69 3.66 -15.97
C GLY A 347 9.58 4.71 -15.93
N VAL A 348 9.94 5.97 -15.71
CA VAL A 348 9.03 7.11 -15.47
C VAL A 348 7.84 7.16 -16.44
N LYS A 349 8.10 7.18 -17.76
CA LYS A 349 7.04 7.24 -18.79
C LYS A 349 6.07 6.04 -18.73
N LYS A 350 6.58 4.83 -18.48
CA LYS A 350 5.75 3.61 -18.34
C LYS A 350 4.90 3.69 -17.07
N ALA A 351 5.47 4.10 -15.94
CA ALA A 351 4.74 4.26 -14.67
C ALA A 351 3.61 5.32 -14.75
N MET A 352 3.83 6.45 -15.44
CA MET A 352 2.77 7.43 -15.70
C MET A 352 1.65 6.86 -16.58
N SER A 353 1.99 6.18 -17.68
CA SER A 353 1.02 5.50 -18.55
C SER A 353 0.24 4.42 -17.78
N ARG A 354 0.91 3.72 -16.87
CA ARG A 354 0.32 2.69 -16.00
C ARG A 354 -0.68 3.28 -15.02
N SER A 355 -0.32 4.33 -14.29
CA SER A 355 -1.26 5.08 -13.42
C SER A 355 -2.46 5.58 -14.22
N ALA A 356 -2.21 6.14 -15.42
CA ALA A 356 -3.26 6.60 -16.30
C ALA A 356 -4.19 5.47 -16.78
N LYS A 357 -3.71 4.24 -16.97
CA LYS A 357 -4.56 3.07 -17.27
C LYS A 357 -5.39 2.65 -16.05
N LEU A 358 -4.76 2.53 -14.87
CA LEU A 358 -5.41 2.09 -13.63
C LEU A 358 -6.51 3.07 -13.16
N VAL A 359 -6.24 4.38 -13.17
CA VAL A 359 -7.21 5.41 -12.71
C VAL A 359 -8.35 5.65 -13.71
N LYS A 360 -8.23 5.19 -14.98
CA LYS A 360 -9.27 5.40 -16.00
C LYS A 360 -10.58 4.75 -15.54
N GLY A 361 -11.67 5.52 -15.49
CA GLY A 361 -12.99 5.05 -15.04
C GLY A 361 -13.13 4.84 -13.53
N ALA A 362 -12.10 5.12 -12.72
CA ALA A 362 -12.14 5.06 -11.26
C ALA A 362 -11.76 6.40 -10.60
N TRP A 363 -11.67 7.48 -11.38
CA TRP A 363 -11.12 8.78 -10.99
C TRP A 363 -11.76 9.33 -9.71
N TRP A 364 -13.10 9.39 -9.63
CA TRP A 364 -13.81 9.89 -8.45
C TRP A 364 -13.53 9.11 -7.16
N ARG A 365 -13.39 7.78 -7.27
CA ARG A 365 -13.05 6.91 -6.15
C ARG A 365 -11.61 7.14 -5.69
N VAL A 366 -10.66 7.23 -6.62
CA VAL A 366 -9.25 7.50 -6.31
C VAL A 366 -9.06 8.92 -5.75
N PHE A 367 -9.81 9.91 -6.25
CA PHE A 367 -9.87 11.26 -5.70
C PHE A 367 -10.42 11.25 -4.28
N GLY A 368 -11.64 10.72 -4.07
CA GLY A 368 -12.30 10.75 -2.76
C GLY A 368 -11.54 10.02 -1.66
N ILE A 369 -10.93 8.85 -1.96
CA ILE A 369 -10.14 8.10 -0.97
C ILE A 369 -8.84 8.84 -0.63
N GLN A 370 -8.15 9.42 -1.61
CA GLN A 370 -6.95 10.23 -1.34
C GLN A 370 -7.29 11.52 -0.59
N LEU A 371 -8.37 12.20 -0.95
CA LEU A 371 -8.84 13.41 -0.25
C LEU A 371 -9.18 13.10 1.21
N LEU A 372 -9.92 12.01 1.46
CA LEU A 372 -10.24 11.55 2.81
C LEU A 372 -8.98 11.21 3.62
N ALA A 373 -8.04 10.48 3.04
CA ALA A 373 -6.78 10.14 3.69
C ALA A 373 -5.90 11.37 3.95
N ALA A 374 -5.84 12.31 3.01
CA ALA A 374 -5.14 13.58 3.15
C ALA A 374 -5.78 14.47 4.23
N LEU A 375 -7.11 14.50 4.31
CA LEU A 375 -7.86 15.22 5.34
C LEU A 375 -7.60 14.62 6.73
N ILE A 376 -7.71 13.30 6.90
CA ILE A 376 -7.45 12.61 8.17
C ILE A 376 -5.98 12.85 8.61
N ALA A 377 -5.02 12.59 7.72
CA ALA A 377 -3.60 12.76 8.05
C ALA A 377 -3.22 14.25 8.26
N GLY A 378 -3.90 15.16 7.57
CA GLY A 378 -3.79 16.61 7.75
C GLY A 378 -4.30 17.07 9.12
N ILE A 379 -5.52 16.65 9.49
CA ILE A 379 -6.12 16.95 10.81
C ILE A 379 -5.24 16.40 11.94
N VAL A 380 -4.82 15.13 11.87
CA VAL A 380 -3.93 14.54 12.89
C VAL A 380 -2.61 15.31 12.98
N SER A 381 -2.01 15.67 11.84
CA SER A 381 -0.78 16.48 11.83
C SER A 381 -0.99 17.89 12.39
N ALA A 382 -2.17 18.51 12.17
CA ALA A 382 -2.49 19.85 12.66
C ALA A 382 -2.80 19.85 14.16
N VAL A 383 -3.57 18.89 14.66
CA VAL A 383 -3.86 18.70 16.09
C VAL A 383 -2.57 18.52 16.89
N ILE A 384 -1.54 17.92 16.30
CA ILE A 384 -0.21 17.79 16.91
C ILE A 384 0.63 19.06 16.72
N ALA A 385 0.69 19.64 15.52
CA ALA A 385 1.58 20.76 15.24
C ALA A 385 1.12 22.09 15.87
N ILE A 386 -0.19 22.36 15.95
CA ILE A 386 -0.72 23.63 16.45
C ILE A 386 -0.32 23.89 17.92
N PRO A 387 -0.48 22.96 18.88
CA PRO A 387 -0.03 23.17 20.26
C PRO A 387 1.46 23.50 20.37
N PHE A 388 2.32 22.81 19.61
CA PHE A 388 3.77 23.10 19.59
C PHE A 388 4.08 24.45 18.94
N GLY A 389 3.34 24.85 17.90
CA GLY A 389 3.44 26.19 17.32
C GLY A 389 3.05 27.28 18.30
N LEU A 390 1.95 27.10 19.05
CA LEU A 390 1.48 28.04 20.07
C LEU A 390 2.44 28.13 21.26
N VAL A 391 2.97 27.01 21.76
CA VAL A 391 3.99 27.01 22.82
C VAL A 391 5.27 27.67 22.33
N GLY A 392 5.74 27.35 21.12
CA GLY A 392 6.90 27.98 20.51
C GLY A 392 6.73 29.49 20.34
N ALA A 393 5.53 29.95 20.01
CA ALA A 393 5.19 31.37 19.87
C ALA A 393 5.07 32.09 21.22
N ALA A 394 4.48 31.45 22.22
CA ALA A 394 4.42 31.98 23.60
C ALA A 394 5.80 32.13 24.26
N MET A 395 6.82 31.45 23.73
CA MET A 395 8.23 31.55 24.15
C MET A 395 9.05 32.57 23.34
N THR A 396 8.42 33.43 22.52
CA THR A 396 9.08 34.56 21.85
C THR A 396 8.71 35.89 22.53
N ASP A 397 9.54 36.91 22.34
CA ASP A 397 9.34 38.24 22.95
C ASP A 397 8.05 38.93 22.48
N GLU A 398 7.60 38.62 21.26
CA GLU A 398 6.34 39.12 20.66
C GLU A 398 5.11 38.25 21.01
N GLY A 399 5.34 37.13 21.69
CA GLY A 399 4.35 36.15 22.09
C GLY A 399 3.57 35.51 20.94
N VAL A 400 2.43 34.91 21.30
CA VAL A 400 1.50 34.30 20.33
C VAL A 400 0.95 35.33 19.33
N SER A 401 0.77 36.58 19.76
CA SER A 401 0.32 37.71 18.95
C SER A 401 1.24 37.98 17.75
N GLY A 402 2.56 38.06 17.93
CA GLY A 402 3.49 38.32 16.84
C GLY A 402 3.41 37.25 15.75
N VAL A 403 3.36 35.98 16.14
CA VAL A 403 3.27 34.85 15.20
C VAL A 403 1.91 34.82 14.47
N LEU A 404 0.80 35.12 15.14
CA LEU A 404 -0.53 35.19 14.51
C LEU A 404 -0.65 36.36 13.52
N ASN A 405 0.00 37.49 13.82
CA ASN A 405 0.00 38.67 12.97
C ASN A 405 1.05 38.62 11.84
N GLY A 406 1.89 37.57 11.79
CA GLY A 406 2.98 37.45 10.82
C GLY A 406 4.19 38.36 11.07
N THR A 407 4.14 39.24 12.08
CA THR A 407 5.26 40.12 12.46
C THR A 407 6.35 39.39 13.25
N GLY A 408 5.99 38.24 13.84
CA GLY A 408 6.81 37.44 14.73
C GLY A 408 8.16 37.05 14.14
N ASN A 409 9.24 37.61 14.70
CA ASN A 409 10.59 37.19 14.38
C ASN A 409 10.77 35.68 14.60
N ILE A 410 11.14 34.97 13.53
CA ILE A 410 11.30 33.51 13.53
C ILE A 410 12.54 33.12 14.37
N SER A 411 12.34 32.97 15.68
CA SER A 411 13.39 32.66 16.65
C SER A 411 13.82 31.19 16.60
N TRP A 412 15.04 30.91 17.08
CA TRP A 412 15.50 29.53 17.24
C TRP A 412 14.58 28.71 18.16
N THR A 413 14.08 29.31 19.24
CA THR A 413 13.13 28.69 20.18
C THR A 413 11.84 28.29 19.46
N TYR A 414 11.25 29.20 18.68
CA TYR A 414 10.05 28.93 17.89
C TYR A 414 10.28 27.78 16.90
N LEU A 415 11.38 27.81 16.14
CA LEU A 415 11.72 26.79 15.14
C LEU A 415 11.97 25.42 15.75
N LEU A 416 12.63 25.34 16.91
CA LEU A 416 12.90 24.08 17.60
C LEU A 416 11.61 23.47 18.17
N VAL A 417 10.80 24.27 18.89
CA VAL A 417 9.56 23.77 19.51
C VAL A 417 8.52 23.40 18.45
N SER A 418 8.23 24.29 17.49
CA SER A 418 7.31 23.97 16.38
C SER A 418 7.84 22.82 15.51
N GLY A 419 9.16 22.70 15.34
CA GLY A 419 9.82 21.62 14.63
C GLY A 419 9.59 20.24 15.27
N VAL A 420 9.57 20.13 16.60
CA VAL A 420 9.20 18.88 17.28
C VAL A 420 7.76 18.48 16.94
N GLY A 421 6.81 19.42 16.99
CA GLY A 421 5.42 19.19 16.58
C GLY A 421 5.30 18.74 15.12
N ALA A 422 6.05 19.39 14.22
CA ALA A 422 6.11 19.04 12.80
C ALA A 422 6.68 17.63 12.55
N VAL A 423 7.71 17.22 13.30
CA VAL A 423 8.29 15.87 13.24
C VAL A 423 7.27 14.83 13.69
N ILE A 424 6.61 15.02 14.84
CA ILE A 424 5.62 14.07 15.37
C ILE A 424 4.40 13.97 14.43
N GLY A 425 3.90 15.10 13.90
CA GLY A 425 2.84 15.10 12.91
C GLY A 425 3.23 14.35 11.62
N SER A 426 4.45 14.58 11.12
CA SER A 426 4.98 13.92 9.92
C SER A 426 5.18 12.40 10.11
N MET A 427 5.60 11.99 11.30
CA MET A 427 5.81 10.59 11.70
C MET A 427 4.54 9.74 11.57
N ILE A 428 3.35 10.33 11.74
CA ILE A 428 2.04 9.69 11.56
C ILE A 428 1.48 9.93 10.14
N LYS A 429 1.69 11.13 9.58
CA LYS A 429 1.20 11.52 8.24
C LYS A 429 1.80 10.67 7.11
N PHE A 430 3.11 10.42 7.14
CA PHE A 430 3.77 9.68 6.04
C PHE A 430 3.28 8.23 5.91
N PRO A 431 3.18 7.40 6.98
CA PRO A 431 2.64 6.05 6.90
C PRO A 431 1.22 5.97 6.31
N ILE A 432 0.32 6.86 6.74
CA ILE A 432 -1.07 6.86 6.30
C ILE A 432 -1.15 7.18 4.80
N SER A 433 -0.46 8.24 4.36
CA SER A 433 -0.46 8.66 2.95
C SER A 433 0.17 7.61 2.03
N ALA A 434 1.33 7.06 2.38
CA ALA A 434 1.98 6.01 1.61
C ALA A 434 1.14 4.71 1.60
N GLY A 435 0.64 4.30 2.77
CA GLY A 435 -0.17 3.10 2.94
C GLY A 435 -1.43 3.11 2.07
N VAL A 436 -2.21 4.20 2.15
CA VAL A 436 -3.43 4.37 1.34
C VAL A 436 -3.09 4.39 -0.16
N THR A 437 -2.00 5.04 -0.58
CA THR A 437 -1.60 5.12 -1.99
C THR A 437 -1.20 3.76 -2.56
N VAL A 438 -0.47 2.94 -1.77
CA VAL A 438 -0.12 1.56 -2.16
C VAL A 438 -1.36 0.66 -2.20
N LEU A 439 -2.24 0.75 -1.20
CA LEU A 439 -3.46 -0.06 -1.13
C LEU A 439 -4.45 0.29 -2.24
N LEU A 440 -4.57 1.58 -2.61
CA LEU A 440 -5.29 2.02 -3.81
C LEU A 440 -4.70 1.43 -5.09
N TYR A 441 -3.38 1.44 -5.23
CA TYR A 441 -2.71 0.85 -6.38
C TYR A 441 -2.98 -0.67 -6.48
N ILE A 442 -2.92 -1.40 -5.36
CA ILE A 442 -3.23 -2.84 -5.30
C ILE A 442 -4.72 -3.09 -5.61
N ASP A 443 -5.64 -2.33 -5.02
CA ASP A 443 -7.09 -2.40 -5.30
C ASP A 443 -7.41 -2.19 -6.79
N GLN A 444 -6.82 -1.16 -7.42
CA GLN A 444 -7.02 -0.92 -8.85
C GLN A 444 -6.40 -2.01 -9.71
N ARG A 445 -5.29 -2.60 -9.29
CA ARG A 445 -4.68 -3.74 -9.98
C ARG A 445 -5.57 -4.98 -9.92
N ILE A 446 -6.10 -5.34 -8.75
CA ILE A 446 -7.06 -6.45 -8.60
C ILE A 446 -8.28 -6.21 -9.52
N ARG A 447 -8.90 -5.03 -9.44
CA ARG A 447 -10.09 -4.67 -10.23
C ARG A 447 -9.91 -4.58 -11.75
N ARG A 448 -8.68 -4.35 -12.23
CA ARG A 448 -8.40 -4.12 -13.67
C ARG A 448 -7.64 -5.25 -14.36
N GLU A 449 -6.96 -6.11 -13.61
CA GLU A 449 -6.16 -7.23 -14.15
C GLU A 449 -6.65 -8.60 -13.71
N ALA A 450 -7.74 -8.68 -12.95
CA ALA A 450 -8.31 -9.94 -12.45
C ALA A 450 -7.26 -10.80 -11.70
N LEU A 451 -6.44 -10.13 -10.88
CA LEU A 451 -5.42 -10.78 -10.04
C LEU A 451 -6.05 -11.77 -9.05
N ASP A 452 -7.33 -11.59 -8.72
CA ASP A 452 -8.17 -12.51 -7.97
C ASP A 452 -8.40 -13.85 -8.70
N LEU A 453 -8.50 -13.88 -10.03
CA LEU A 453 -8.56 -15.12 -10.81
C LEU A 453 -7.22 -15.87 -10.81
N GLU A 454 -6.09 -15.16 -10.90
CA GLU A 454 -4.76 -15.77 -10.78
C GLU A 454 -4.52 -16.30 -9.36
N LEU A 455 -4.95 -15.57 -8.33
CA LEU A 455 -4.86 -16.00 -6.94
C LEU A 455 -5.82 -17.15 -6.60
N ALA A 456 -7.04 -17.17 -7.15
CA ALA A 456 -7.97 -18.31 -6.99
C ALA A 456 -7.43 -19.57 -7.67
N ARG A 457 -6.82 -19.43 -8.85
CA ARG A 457 -6.13 -20.52 -9.57
C ARG A 457 -4.90 -21.02 -8.80
N ALA A 458 -4.10 -20.11 -8.23
CA ALA A 458 -2.95 -20.46 -7.40
C ALA A 458 -3.33 -21.06 -6.03
N ALA A 459 -4.51 -20.72 -5.50
CA ALA A 459 -5.08 -21.30 -4.28
C ALA A 459 -5.83 -22.62 -4.52
N GLY A 460 -5.80 -23.18 -5.74
CA GLY A 460 -6.38 -24.49 -6.04
C GLY A 460 -7.90 -24.53 -6.13
N VAL A 461 -8.59 -23.38 -6.16
CA VAL A 461 -10.05 -23.32 -6.33
C VAL A 461 -10.38 -23.55 -7.81
N GLN A 462 -10.31 -24.82 -8.22
CA GLN A 462 -10.80 -25.25 -9.53
C GLN A 462 -12.32 -25.11 -9.57
N ASN A 463 -12.83 -24.66 -10.71
CA ASN A 463 -14.24 -24.39 -10.94
C ASN A 463 -15.04 -25.71 -10.85
N PRO A 464 -15.99 -25.88 -9.90
CA PRO A 464 -16.80 -27.10 -9.78
C PRO A 464 -17.85 -27.15 -10.90
N GLY A 465 -17.41 -27.42 -12.12
CA GLY A 465 -18.23 -27.35 -13.32
C GLY A 465 -17.52 -27.63 -14.65
N ALA A 466 -16.26 -28.06 -14.65
CA ALA A 466 -15.66 -28.67 -15.84
C ALA A 466 -16.08 -30.15 -15.87
N PRO A 467 -16.92 -30.61 -16.82
CA PRO A 467 -17.19 -32.04 -16.97
C PRO A 467 -15.88 -32.74 -17.32
N ALA A 468 -15.61 -33.87 -16.66
CA ALA A 468 -14.50 -34.73 -17.05
C ALA A 468 -14.72 -35.17 -18.51
N SER A 469 -13.81 -34.81 -19.39
CA SER A 469 -13.74 -35.36 -20.75
C SER A 469 -13.41 -36.84 -20.63
N GLY A 470 -14.44 -37.68 -20.73
CA GLY A 470 -14.29 -39.13 -20.73
C GLY A 470 -13.71 -39.65 -22.04
N SER A 471 -13.15 -40.87 -21.95
CA SER A 471 -12.51 -41.69 -23.00
C SER A 471 -11.37 -41.03 -23.76
#